data_AF-A0A1F1CIS8-F1
#
_entry.id   AF-A0A1F1CIS8-F1
#
_cell.length_a   1.000
_cell.length_b   1.000
_cell.length_c   1.000
_cell.angle_alpha   90.00
_cell.angle_beta   90.00
_cell.angle_gamma   90.00
#
_symmetry.space_group_name_H-M   'P 1'
#
loop_
_entity.id
_entity.type
_entity.pdbx_description
1 polymer ?
#
loop_
_entity_poly.entity_id
_entity_poly.type
_entity_poly.pdbx_seq_one_letter_code
_entity_poly.pdbx_strand_id
1 'polypeptide(L)'
;MKKRIKKIISTSLLALTLAGAGGSIASAATVYYKGSAVYWNYGRTVGLWSYSHVQSGVYEHAASANGGFSGWKRPGIEARASRYIGSGTAQCYWNCR
;
A
#
# COMPACT_ATOMS: atom_id res chain seq x y z
N MET A 1 20.77 21.00 -34.31
CA MET A 1 19.90 19.84 -34.01
C MET A 1 20.21 19.11 -32.70
N LYS A 2 21.47 18.80 -32.35
CA LYS A 2 21.83 17.97 -31.18
C LYS A 2 21.34 18.46 -29.79
N LYS A 3 21.27 19.78 -29.54
CA LYS A 3 20.84 20.33 -28.23
C LYS A 3 19.33 20.22 -27.96
N ARG A 4 18.47 20.43 -28.97
CA ARG A 4 17.01 20.34 -28.81
C ARG A 4 16.55 18.90 -28.57
N ILE A 5 17.15 17.93 -29.26
CA ILE A 5 16.86 16.50 -29.08
C ILE A 5 17.26 16.05 -27.66
N LYS A 6 18.46 16.42 -27.19
CA LYS A 6 18.88 16.14 -25.81
C LYS A 6 17.92 16.74 -24.78
N LYS A 7 17.47 17.99 -25.00
CA LYS A 7 16.48 18.64 -24.13
C LYS A 7 15.16 17.87 -24.08
N ILE A 8 14.61 17.46 -25.22
CA ILE A 8 13.35 16.69 -25.27
C ILE A 8 13.51 15.36 -24.52
N ILE A 9 14.58 14.61 -24.79
CA ILE A 9 14.85 13.32 -24.13
C ILE A 9 14.96 13.49 -22.61
N SER A 10 15.73 14.48 -22.15
CA SER A 10 15.88 14.74 -20.72
C SER A 10 14.56 15.14 -20.05
N THR A 11 13.75 15.99 -20.69
CA THR A 11 12.45 16.40 -20.14
C THR A 11 11.45 15.25 -20.10
N SER A 12 11.39 14.42 -21.16
CA SER A 12 10.52 13.24 -21.20
C SER A 12 10.90 12.22 -20.15
N LEU A 13 12.20 11.97 -19.96
CA LEU A 13 12.69 11.07 -18.93
C LEU A 13 12.30 11.58 -17.53
N LEU A 14 12.50 12.87 -17.26
CA LEU A 14 12.11 13.49 -15.99
C LEU A 14 10.60 13.37 -15.72
N ALA A 15 9.77 13.61 -16.73
CA ALA A 15 8.33 13.49 -16.64
C ALA A 15 7.89 12.03 -16.37
N LEU A 16 8.49 11.04 -17.03
CA LEU A 16 8.25 9.62 -16.73
C LEU A 16 8.69 9.26 -15.31
N THR A 17 9.83 9.80 -14.85
CA THR A 17 10.35 9.51 -13.51
C THR A 17 9.42 10.06 -12.43
N LEU A 18 8.90 11.28 -12.61
CA LEU A 18 7.94 11.91 -11.71
C LEU A 18 6.57 11.22 -11.73
N ALA A 19 6.11 10.78 -12.91
CA ALA A 19 4.89 9.99 -13.04
C ALA A 19 5.01 8.61 -12.38
N GLY A 20 6.18 7.98 -12.47
CA GLY A 20 6.47 6.68 -11.85
C GLY A 20 6.63 6.75 -10.32
N ALA A 21 7.21 7.84 -9.80
CA ALA A 21 7.42 8.04 -8.37
C ALA A 21 6.11 8.13 -7.56
N GLY A 22 4.98 8.52 -8.19
CA GLY A 22 3.66 8.52 -7.56
C GLY A 22 2.94 7.17 -7.54
N GLY A 23 3.52 6.12 -8.14
CA GLY A 23 2.84 4.85 -8.41
C GLY A 23 2.70 3.93 -7.20
N SER A 24 3.62 3.96 -6.24
CA SER A 24 3.59 2.97 -5.15
C SER A 24 4.18 3.55 -3.88
N ILE A 25 3.32 4.08 -2.99
CA ILE A 25 3.72 4.33 -1.60
C ILE A 25 3.34 3.08 -0.84
N ALA A 26 4.34 2.24 -0.56
CA ALA A 26 4.22 1.09 0.32
C ALA A 26 4.79 1.47 1.69
N SER A 27 4.01 1.23 2.74
CA SER A 27 4.45 1.35 4.12
C SER A 27 4.36 -0.01 4.78
N ALA A 28 5.49 -0.51 5.28
CA ALA A 28 5.54 -1.71 6.09
C ALA A 28 5.96 -1.28 7.50
N ALA A 29 5.17 -1.66 8.50
CA ALA A 29 5.41 -1.34 9.89
C ALA A 29 5.12 -2.56 10.78
N THR A 30 5.90 -2.68 11.84
CA THR A 30 5.51 -3.49 12.99
C THR A 30 4.71 -2.60 13.93
N VAL A 31 3.44 -2.94 14.11
CA VAL A 31 2.54 -2.30 15.06
C VAL A 31 2.34 -3.22 16.26
N TYR A 32 1.81 -2.69 17.36
CA TYR A 32 1.65 -3.46 18.60
C TYR A 32 0.20 -3.47 19.04
N TYR A 33 -0.31 -4.65 19.37
CA TYR A 33 -1.60 -4.82 20.01
C TYR A 33 -1.40 -5.60 21.31
N LYS A 34 -1.77 -4.98 22.44
CA LYS A 34 -1.60 -5.55 23.79
C LYS A 34 -0.17 -6.09 24.04
N GLY A 35 0.84 -5.38 23.55
CA GLY A 35 2.25 -5.75 23.70
C GLY A 35 2.76 -6.81 22.72
N SER A 36 1.92 -7.45 21.91
CA SER A 36 2.39 -8.37 20.87
C SER A 36 2.59 -7.64 19.55
N ALA A 37 3.68 -7.98 18.85
CA ALA A 37 3.97 -7.47 17.52
C ALA A 37 2.96 -7.98 16.49
N VAL A 38 2.54 -7.09 15.61
CA VAL A 38 1.64 -7.34 14.49
C VAL A 38 2.31 -6.75 13.25
N TYR A 39 2.44 -7.56 12.20
CA TYR A 39 2.94 -7.09 10.93
C TYR A 39 1.82 -6.38 10.17
N TRP A 40 2.10 -5.18 9.65
CA TRP A 40 1.17 -4.45 8.79
C TRP A 40 1.88 -3.85 7.59
N ASN A 41 1.44 -4.21 6.39
CA ASN A 41 1.91 -3.67 5.13
C ASN A 41 0.73 -3.11 4.35
N TYR A 42 0.79 -1.83 4.03
CA TYR A 42 -0.30 -1.12 3.40
C TYR A 42 0.21 -0.06 2.45
N GLY A 43 -0.64 0.37 1.52
CA GLY A 43 -0.22 1.39 0.57
C GLY A 43 -1.06 1.50 -0.67
N ARG A 44 -0.43 2.08 -1.70
CA ARG A 44 -0.92 2.10 -3.08
C ARG A 44 -0.10 1.14 -3.94
N THR A 45 -0.77 0.42 -4.84
CA THR A 45 -0.12 -0.30 -5.93
C THR A 45 -0.59 0.24 -7.28
N VAL A 46 0.35 0.35 -8.23
CA VAL A 46 0.16 0.87 -9.60
C VAL A 46 -0.55 2.22 -9.69
N GLY A 47 -0.46 3.01 -8.63
CA GLY A 47 -1.31 4.15 -8.35
C GLY A 47 -2.72 3.69 -8.01
N LEU A 48 -3.41 2.94 -8.84
CA LEU A 48 -4.87 2.92 -8.82
C LEU A 48 -5.54 2.18 -7.66
N TRP A 49 -4.82 1.38 -6.90
CA TRP A 49 -5.39 0.49 -5.88
C TRP A 49 -4.78 0.73 -4.50
N SER A 50 -5.64 0.81 -3.50
CA SER A 50 -5.24 0.64 -2.10
C SER A 50 -5.08 -0.84 -1.76
N TYR A 51 -4.14 -1.16 -0.86
CA TYR A 51 -4.00 -2.48 -0.29
C TYR A 51 -3.62 -2.39 1.20
N SER A 52 -4.04 -3.40 1.97
CA SER A 52 -3.71 -3.56 3.39
C SER A 52 -3.57 -5.05 3.70
N HIS A 53 -2.40 -5.45 4.18
CA HIS A 53 -2.04 -6.81 4.56
C HIS A 53 -1.62 -6.81 6.03
N VAL A 54 -2.28 -7.61 6.86
CA VAL A 54 -2.05 -7.68 8.30
C VAL A 54 -1.76 -9.12 8.68
N GLN A 55 -0.78 -9.33 9.54
CA GLN A 55 -0.52 -10.64 10.12
C GLN A 55 -0.23 -10.52 11.62
N SER A 56 -0.97 -11.28 12.43
CA SER A 56 -0.64 -11.55 13.82
C SER A 56 -0.47 -13.05 14.03
N GLY A 57 0.54 -13.45 14.81
CA GLY A 57 0.72 -14.84 15.26
C GLY A 57 -0.07 -15.17 16.53
N VAL A 58 -0.68 -14.17 17.19
CA VAL A 58 -1.30 -14.33 18.52
C VAL A 58 -2.81 -14.09 18.46
N TYR A 59 -3.24 -13.07 17.72
CA TYR A 59 -4.63 -12.60 17.73
C TYR A 59 -5.35 -12.87 16.42
N GLU A 60 -6.67 -12.98 16.52
CA GLU A 60 -7.50 -12.88 15.33
C GLU A 60 -7.40 -11.46 14.79
N HIS A 61 -7.23 -11.32 13.49
CA HIS A 61 -6.92 -10.02 12.90
C HIS A 61 -7.60 -9.83 11.55
N ALA A 62 -7.73 -8.58 11.14
CA ALA A 62 -8.35 -8.21 9.88
C ALA A 62 -7.68 -6.98 9.28
N ALA A 63 -7.68 -6.92 7.95
CA ALA A 63 -7.19 -5.79 7.19
C ALA A 63 -8.36 -5.05 6.53
N SER A 64 -8.20 -3.75 6.34
CA SER A 64 -9.14 -2.92 5.58
C SER A 64 -8.40 -1.96 4.67
N ALA A 65 -8.94 -1.78 3.45
CA ALA A 65 -8.42 -0.87 2.44
C ALA A 65 -9.60 -0.11 1.80
N ASN A 66 -9.70 1.19 2.06
CA ASN A 66 -10.74 2.10 1.56
C ASN A 66 -12.16 1.53 1.67
N GLY A 67 -12.50 0.95 2.83
CA GLY A 67 -13.81 0.33 3.11
C GLY A 67 -13.97 -1.11 2.63
N GLY A 68 -13.01 -1.67 1.90
CA GLY A 68 -12.92 -3.13 1.70
C GLY A 68 -12.43 -3.81 2.98
N PHE A 69 -12.99 -4.97 3.31
CA PHE A 69 -12.69 -5.72 4.53
C PHE A 69 -12.27 -7.16 4.20
N SER A 70 -11.19 -7.64 4.81
CA SER A 70 -10.67 -9.00 4.56
C SER A 70 -11.49 -10.12 5.20
N GLY A 71 -12.43 -9.77 6.09
CA GLY A 71 -12.91 -10.69 7.12
C GLY A 71 -11.87 -10.88 8.22
N TRP A 72 -12.33 -11.41 9.36
CA TRP A 72 -11.42 -11.83 10.42
C TRP A 72 -10.68 -13.11 10.04
N LYS A 73 -9.38 -13.15 10.30
CA LYS A 73 -8.49 -14.28 10.06
C LYS A 73 -7.89 -14.75 11.36
N ARG A 74 -7.80 -16.08 11.49
CA ARG A 74 -7.17 -16.75 12.62
C ARG A 74 -5.68 -16.34 12.72
N PRO A 75 -5.09 -16.42 13.92
CA PRO A 75 -3.65 -16.21 14.09
C PRO A 75 -2.83 -17.05 13.09
N GLY A 76 -1.80 -16.44 12.51
CA GLY A 76 -0.93 -17.07 11.52
C GLY A 76 -1.45 -17.07 10.07
N ILE A 77 -2.69 -16.65 9.81
CA ILE A 77 -3.24 -16.52 8.45
C ILE A 77 -3.30 -15.04 8.08
N GLU A 78 -2.53 -14.62 7.07
CA GLU A 78 -2.49 -13.23 6.64
C GLU A 78 -3.87 -12.74 6.17
N ALA A 79 -4.30 -11.61 6.73
CA ALA A 79 -5.50 -10.90 6.33
C ALA A 79 -5.16 -9.90 5.22
N ARG A 80 -5.81 -10.01 4.05
CA ARG A 80 -5.58 -9.14 2.90
C ARG A 80 -6.86 -8.44 2.46
N ALA A 81 -6.78 -7.13 2.26
CA ALA A 81 -7.83 -6.33 1.66
C ALA A 81 -7.22 -5.43 0.58
N SER A 82 -7.92 -5.26 -0.54
CA SER A 82 -7.57 -4.32 -1.59
C SER A 82 -8.82 -3.67 -2.17
N ARG A 83 -8.66 -2.44 -2.65
CA ARG A 83 -9.76 -1.72 -3.32
C ARG A 83 -9.24 -0.74 -4.35
N TYR A 84 -9.92 -0.69 -5.50
CA TYR A 84 -9.68 0.34 -6.51
C TYR A 84 -10.12 1.70 -5.99
N ILE A 85 -9.24 2.69 -6.10
CA ILE A 85 -9.45 4.05 -5.62
C ILE A 85 -9.12 5.12 -6.66
N GLY A 86 -8.62 4.74 -7.85
CA GLY A 86 -8.27 5.69 -8.91
C GLY A 86 -7.19 6.68 -8.47
N SER A 87 -7.48 7.97 -8.51
CA SER A 87 -6.64 9.05 -7.96
C SER A 87 -6.91 9.37 -6.49
N GLY A 88 -7.83 8.65 -5.83
CA GLY A 88 -8.15 8.83 -4.42
C GLY A 88 -7.01 8.49 -3.47
N THR A 89 -7.15 8.91 -2.21
CA THR A 89 -6.17 8.64 -1.15
C THR A 89 -6.35 7.25 -0.57
N ALA A 90 -5.25 6.50 -0.40
CA ALA A 90 -5.29 5.21 0.27
C ALA A 90 -5.53 5.39 1.77
N GLN A 91 -6.60 4.77 2.27
CA GLN A 91 -6.99 4.76 3.67
C GLN A 91 -7.05 3.31 4.13
N CYS A 92 -5.99 2.88 4.81
CA CYS A 92 -5.82 1.51 5.23
C CYS A 92 -5.87 1.43 6.76
N TYR A 93 -6.46 0.37 7.27
CA TYR A 93 -6.55 0.09 8.69
C TYR A 93 -6.28 -1.38 8.95
N TRP A 94 -5.91 -1.69 10.17
CA TRP A 94 -5.74 -3.03 10.70
C TRP A 94 -6.50 -3.16 12.02
N ASN A 95 -6.96 -4.36 12.33
CA ASN A 95 -7.62 -4.67 13.60
C ASN A 95 -7.09 -5.99 14.15
N CYS A 96 -7.01 -6.07 15.47
CA CYS A 96 -6.79 -7.31 16.21
C CYS A 96 -7.86 -7.44 17.30
N ARG A 97 -8.25 -8.68 17.63
CA ARG A 97 -9.12 -8.98 18.77
C ARG A 97 -8.57 -10.15 19.58
#